data_AF-A0A950AQ26-F1
#
_entry.id   AF-A0A950AQ26-F1
#
_cell.length_a   1.000
_cell.length_b   1.000
_cell.length_c   1.000
_cell.angle_alpha   90.00
_cell.angle_beta   90.00
_cell.angle_gamma   90.00
#
_symmetry.space_group_name_H-M   'P 1'
#
loop_
_entity.id
_entity.type
_entity.pdbx_description
1 polymer ?
#
loop_
_entity_poly.entity_id
_entity_poly.type
_entity_poly.pdbx_seq_one_letter_code
_entity_poly.pdbx_strand_id
1 'polypeptide(L)'
;MEAIIQAKRDRRREEDSQTVDPFDPARLRLSQDFASAVGIRKPLVCVPVRKPSKESFVRTHPDESYRLQTLVLELKADREVYLVAPELWVELAAEPTVSPRLLVLTVDRQGIAFLWPIRLPGPDGKIDDWSRTALEASRMAQTEWVRLSANMALGAYDIAVATFHAEPAWPNLSFHEILKIAFRDRVISSWDHPVLRRLRGEI
;
A
#
# COMPACT_ATOMS: atom_id res chain seq x y z
N MET A 1 -11.73 -5.10 79.45
CA MET A 1 -10.95 -5.78 78.39
C MET A 1 -11.82 -6.23 77.21
N GLU A 2 -13.15 -6.30 77.34
CA GLU A 2 -14.08 -6.58 76.23
C GLU A 2 -14.36 -5.38 75.30
N ALA A 3 -14.17 -4.14 75.76
CA ALA A 3 -14.39 -2.93 74.93
C ALA A 3 -13.37 -2.75 73.79
N ILE A 4 -12.18 -3.35 73.90
CA ILE A 4 -11.10 -3.19 72.90
C ILE A 4 -11.24 -4.20 71.74
N ILE A 5 -11.88 -5.35 71.97
CA ILE A 5 -12.14 -6.37 70.93
C ILE A 5 -13.31 -5.92 70.04
N GLN A 6 -14.33 -5.27 70.62
CA GLN A 6 -15.45 -4.73 69.86
C GLN A 6 -15.04 -3.53 68.98
N ALA A 7 -14.18 -2.64 69.48
CA ALA A 7 -13.66 -1.51 68.72
C ALA A 7 -12.74 -1.90 67.53
N LYS A 8 -12.16 -3.11 67.53
CA LYS A 8 -11.42 -3.67 66.38
C LYS A 8 -12.30 -4.47 65.42
N ARG A 9 -13.51 -4.86 65.83
CA ARG A 9 -14.53 -5.49 64.98
C ARG A 9 -15.37 -4.46 64.23
N ASP A 10 -15.61 -3.31 64.85
CA ASP A 10 -16.40 -2.24 64.24
C ASP A 10 -15.56 -1.36 63.29
N ARG A 11 -14.24 -1.23 63.51
CA ARG A 11 -13.33 -0.57 62.54
C ARG A 11 -13.03 -1.37 61.27
N ARG A 12 -13.52 -2.61 61.17
CA ARG A 12 -13.40 -3.47 59.97
C ARG A 12 -14.71 -3.55 59.17
N ARG A 13 -15.72 -2.76 59.56
CA ARG A 13 -17.02 -2.62 58.88
C ARG A 13 -17.25 -1.23 58.28
N GLU A 14 -16.23 -0.39 58.29
CA GLU A 14 -16.15 0.88 57.55
C GLU A 14 -15.04 0.81 56.49
N GLU A 15 -14.96 -0.32 55.80
CA GLU A 15 -14.59 -0.30 54.39
C GLU A 15 -15.89 -0.58 53.66
N ASP A 16 -16.72 0.47 53.58
CA ASP A 16 -17.82 0.52 52.63
C ASP A 16 -17.18 0.29 51.27
N SER A 17 -17.29 -0.95 50.82
CA SER A 17 -17.37 -1.28 49.41
C SER A 17 -18.48 -0.38 48.88
N GLN A 18 -18.11 0.81 48.39
CA GLN A 18 -18.91 1.53 47.42
C GLN A 18 -19.04 0.56 46.25
N THR A 19 -20.08 -0.27 46.32
CA THR A 19 -20.51 -1.12 45.22
C THR A 19 -20.94 -0.13 44.15
N VAL A 20 -20.00 0.21 43.28
CA VAL A 20 -20.23 1.18 42.24
C VAL A 20 -21.35 0.63 41.37
N ASP A 21 -22.48 1.33 41.34
CA ASP A 21 -23.67 0.87 40.61
C ASP A 21 -23.27 0.56 39.15
N PRO A 22 -23.36 -0.72 38.72
CA PRO A 22 -22.99 -1.11 37.37
C PRO A 22 -23.96 -0.58 36.31
N PHE A 23 -25.12 -0.04 36.72
CA PHE A 23 -26.14 0.52 35.85
C PHE A 23 -26.18 2.06 35.85
N ASP A 24 -25.23 2.74 36.50
CA ASP A 24 -25.13 4.21 36.51
C ASP A 24 -25.01 4.77 35.08
N PRO A 25 -26.03 5.47 34.55
CA PRO A 25 -26.02 6.00 33.18
C PRO A 25 -24.90 7.01 32.92
N ALA A 26 -24.40 7.71 33.95
CA ALA A 26 -23.28 8.64 33.82
C ALA A 26 -21.96 7.90 33.53
N ARG A 27 -21.80 6.68 34.06
CA ARG A 27 -20.65 5.79 33.81
C ARG A 27 -20.79 5.00 32.51
N LEU A 28 -22.02 4.73 32.09
CA LEU A 28 -22.33 3.97 30.87
C LEU A 28 -22.45 4.86 29.61
N ARG A 29 -22.53 6.18 29.77
CA ARG A 29 -22.59 7.12 28.65
C ARG A 29 -21.27 7.07 27.85
N LEU A 30 -21.32 6.55 26.63
CA LEU A 30 -20.17 6.56 25.72
C LEU A 30 -19.71 8.01 25.47
N SER A 31 -18.44 8.28 25.72
CA SER A 31 -17.79 9.47 25.19
C SER A 31 -17.55 9.30 23.69
N GLN A 32 -17.51 10.42 22.96
CA GLN A 32 -17.19 10.45 21.53
C GLN A 32 -15.81 9.82 21.22
N ASP A 33 -14.91 9.79 22.22
CA ASP A 33 -13.56 9.21 22.13
C ASP A 33 -13.51 7.69 22.27
N PHE A 34 -14.62 7.01 22.59
CA PHE A 34 -14.62 5.54 22.70
C PHE A 34 -14.26 4.87 21.37
N ALA A 35 -14.70 5.45 20.25
CA ALA A 35 -14.31 4.99 18.92
C ALA A 35 -12.80 5.14 18.66
N SER A 36 -12.16 6.13 19.28
CA SER A 36 -10.73 6.42 19.20
C SER A 36 -9.89 5.51 20.11
N ALA A 37 -10.48 5.00 21.20
CA ALA A 37 -9.80 4.17 22.21
C ALA A 37 -9.58 2.70 21.79
N VAL A 38 -10.30 2.23 20.77
CA VAL A 38 -10.12 0.89 20.20
C VAL A 38 -9.05 0.96 19.10
N GLY A 39 -7.78 1.01 19.53
CA GLY A 39 -6.61 1.07 18.66
C GLY A 39 -6.36 -0.23 17.90
N ILE A 40 -7.21 -0.57 16.92
CA ILE A 40 -6.98 -1.70 16.02
C ILE A 40 -5.89 -1.31 15.02
N ARG A 41 -4.65 -1.74 15.28
CA ARG A 41 -3.57 -1.67 14.29
C ARG A 41 -3.76 -2.78 13.26
N LYS A 42 -4.16 -2.43 12.03
CA LYS A 42 -4.15 -3.36 10.90
C LYS A 42 -2.77 -3.27 10.21
N PRO A 43 -1.84 -4.23 10.43
CA PRO A 43 -0.57 -4.20 9.73
C PRO A 43 -0.80 -4.36 8.22
N LEU A 44 -0.09 -3.56 7.43
CA LEU A 44 -0.06 -3.72 5.98
C LEU A 44 0.76 -4.98 5.66
N VAL A 45 0.08 -6.08 5.33
CA VAL A 45 0.73 -7.38 5.07
C VAL A 45 0.81 -7.73 3.58
N CYS A 46 0.14 -6.95 2.72
CA CYS A 46 0.14 -7.12 1.28
C CYS A 46 0.11 -5.75 0.60
N VAL A 47 1.00 -5.56 -0.38
CA VAL A 47 1.05 -4.38 -1.25
C VAL A 47 1.04 -4.88 -2.68
N PRO A 48 -0.10 -4.81 -3.39
CA PRO A 48 -0.17 -5.24 -4.78
C PRO A 48 0.75 -4.41 -5.68
N VAL A 49 1.29 -5.03 -6.74
CA VAL A 49 2.01 -4.33 -7.81
C VAL A 49 1.13 -4.34 -9.05
N ARG A 50 0.44 -3.23 -9.33
CA ARG A 50 -0.59 -3.17 -10.39
C ARG A 50 -0.86 -1.76 -10.87
N LYS A 51 -1.48 -1.66 -12.05
CA LYS A 51 -2.07 -0.40 -12.53
C LYS A 51 -3.29 0.00 -11.67
N PRO A 52 -3.63 1.31 -11.60
CA PRO A 52 -4.91 1.77 -11.10
C PRO A 52 -6.08 1.08 -11.82
N SER A 53 -7.18 0.85 -11.10
CA SER A 53 -8.43 0.40 -11.71
C SER A 53 -9.09 1.54 -12.49
N LYS A 54 -9.80 1.21 -13.56
CA LYS A 54 -10.58 2.19 -14.35
C LYS A 54 -11.67 2.89 -13.54
N GLU A 55 -12.06 2.31 -12.39
CA GLU A 55 -13.14 2.79 -11.52
C GLU A 55 -12.63 3.63 -10.34
N SER A 56 -11.32 3.60 -10.07
CA SER A 56 -10.75 4.20 -8.87
C SER A 56 -10.06 5.52 -9.18
N PHE A 57 -10.40 6.56 -8.42
CA PHE A 57 -9.53 7.72 -8.29
C PHE A 57 -8.36 7.37 -7.38
N VAL A 58 -7.15 7.82 -7.74
CA VAL A 58 -5.90 7.52 -7.05
C VAL A 58 -5.07 8.77 -6.80
N ARG A 59 -4.22 8.71 -5.77
CA ARG A 59 -3.11 9.64 -5.50
C ARG A 59 -1.80 8.88 -5.53
N THR A 60 -0.75 9.50 -6.07
CA THR A 60 0.62 9.01 -5.97
C THR A 60 1.37 9.78 -4.89
N HIS A 61 2.31 9.12 -4.22
CA HIS A 61 3.06 9.75 -3.14
C HIS A 61 3.89 10.93 -3.70
N PRO A 62 3.86 12.12 -3.10
CA PRO A 62 4.55 13.30 -3.63
C PRO A 62 6.06 13.33 -3.32
N ASP A 63 6.52 12.61 -2.29
CA ASP A 63 7.95 12.49 -2.00
C ASP A 63 8.64 11.51 -2.97
N GLU A 64 9.80 11.91 -3.50
CA GLU A 64 10.65 11.11 -4.37
C GLU A 64 11.21 9.85 -3.71
N SER A 65 11.32 9.84 -2.37
CA SER A 65 11.76 8.66 -1.61
C SER A 65 10.80 7.46 -1.72
N TYR A 66 9.57 7.68 -2.21
CA TYR A 66 8.54 6.65 -2.43
C TYR A 66 8.39 6.23 -3.90
N ARG A 67 9.47 6.37 -4.66
CA ARG A 67 9.55 5.99 -6.07
C ARG A 67 10.85 5.24 -6.34
N LEU A 68 10.84 4.35 -7.33
CA LEU A 68 12.04 3.65 -7.78
C LEU A 68 11.99 3.38 -9.28
N GLN A 69 13.04 3.80 -9.99
CA GLN A 69 13.30 3.33 -11.35
C GLN A 69 14.10 2.04 -11.28
N THR A 70 13.61 0.97 -11.91
CA THR A 70 14.22 -0.36 -11.83
C THR A 70 13.82 -1.22 -13.02
N LEU A 71 14.45 -2.39 -13.16
CA LEU A 71 14.10 -3.39 -14.16
C LEU A 71 13.15 -4.41 -13.54
N VAL A 72 12.04 -4.69 -14.22
CA VAL A 72 11.09 -5.73 -13.78
C VAL A 72 10.83 -6.72 -14.90
N LEU A 73 10.53 -7.95 -14.51
CA LEU A 73 9.94 -8.96 -15.38
C LEU A 73 8.43 -9.00 -15.14
N GLU A 74 7.62 -8.88 -16.20
CA GLU A 74 6.16 -8.89 -16.14
C GLU A 74 5.59 -10.12 -16.86
N LEU A 75 4.97 -11.03 -16.11
CA LEU A 75 4.20 -12.15 -16.64
C LEU A 75 2.74 -11.74 -16.77
N LYS A 76 2.36 -11.25 -17.96
CA LYS A 76 1.01 -10.70 -18.20
C LYS A 76 -0.13 -11.70 -17.98
N ALA A 77 0.08 -12.97 -18.34
CA ALA A 77 -0.93 -14.02 -18.17
C ALA A 77 -1.27 -14.25 -16.69
N ASP A 78 -0.23 -14.27 -15.84
CA ASP A 78 -0.36 -14.52 -14.41
C ASP A 78 -0.59 -13.23 -13.61
N ARG A 79 -0.49 -12.06 -14.26
CA ARG A 79 -0.53 -10.71 -13.67
C ARG A 79 0.51 -10.53 -12.56
N GLU A 80 1.69 -11.09 -12.78
CA GLU A 80 2.79 -11.03 -11.84
C GLU A 80 3.89 -10.10 -12.32
N VAL A 81 4.49 -9.39 -11.36
CA VAL A 81 5.62 -8.50 -11.58
C VAL A 81 6.71 -8.91 -10.60
N TYR A 82 7.92 -9.12 -11.13
CA TYR A 82 9.09 -9.52 -10.39
C TYR A 82 10.14 -8.42 -10.47
N LEU A 83 10.76 -8.07 -9.33
CA LEU A 83 11.98 -7.26 -9.36
C LEU A 83 13.11 -8.11 -9.93
N VAL A 84 13.94 -7.49 -10.77
CA VAL A 84 15.16 -8.12 -11.28
C VAL A 84 16.34 -7.52 -10.52
N ALA A 85 17.19 -8.39 -9.96
CA ALA A 85 18.41 -7.97 -9.28
C ALA A 85 19.38 -7.28 -10.26
N PRO A 86 20.12 -6.23 -9.83
CA PRO A 86 21.02 -5.47 -10.70
C PRO A 86 22.04 -6.32 -11.47
N GLU A 87 22.50 -7.40 -10.86
CA GLU A 87 23.49 -8.33 -11.41
C GLU A 87 22.99 -9.08 -12.66
N LEU A 88 21.68 -9.08 -12.92
CA LEU A 88 21.06 -9.73 -14.09
C LEU A 88 20.53 -8.74 -15.13
N TRP A 89 20.67 -7.43 -14.89
CA TRP A 89 20.04 -6.42 -15.75
C TRP A 89 20.58 -6.44 -17.18
N VAL A 90 21.90 -6.63 -17.35
CA VAL A 90 22.53 -6.61 -18.67
C VAL A 90 22.04 -7.79 -19.51
N GLU A 91 22.01 -8.96 -18.91
CA GLU A 91 21.68 -10.19 -19.63
C GLU A 91 20.19 -10.36 -19.86
N LEU A 92 19.35 -9.85 -18.96
CA LEU A 92 17.91 -9.87 -19.10
C LEU A 92 17.36 -8.64 -19.85
N ALA A 93 18.19 -7.67 -20.24
CA ALA A 93 17.72 -6.47 -20.95
C ALA A 93 17.00 -6.78 -22.27
N ALA A 94 17.40 -7.85 -22.95
CA ALA A 94 16.85 -8.29 -24.23
C ALA A 94 15.63 -9.23 -24.09
N GLU A 95 15.33 -9.70 -22.88
CA GLU A 95 14.18 -10.57 -22.62
C GLU A 95 12.87 -9.78 -22.84
N PRO A 96 11.97 -10.20 -23.75
CA PRO A 96 10.77 -9.43 -24.09
C PRO A 96 9.82 -9.16 -22.92
N THR A 97 9.85 -10.02 -21.90
CA THR A 97 9.04 -9.87 -20.68
C THR A 97 9.66 -8.89 -19.67
N VAL A 98 10.88 -8.42 -19.91
CA VAL A 98 11.63 -7.51 -19.04
C VAL A 98 11.57 -6.08 -19.56
N SER A 99 11.41 -5.12 -18.66
CA SER A 99 11.35 -3.70 -19.04
C SER A 99 11.68 -2.75 -17.90
N PRO A 100 12.25 -1.56 -18.20
CA PRO A 100 12.45 -0.52 -17.20
C PRO A 100 11.10 0.04 -16.76
N ARG A 101 10.90 0.15 -15.45
CA ARG A 101 9.69 0.69 -14.81
C ARG A 101 10.01 1.72 -13.75
N LEU A 102 9.13 2.69 -13.64
CA LEU A 102 8.99 3.52 -12.45
C LEU A 102 7.93 2.85 -11.56
N LEU A 103 8.34 2.41 -10.38
CA LEU A 103 7.44 2.00 -9.30
C LEU A 103 7.11 3.22 -8.46
N VAL A 104 5.82 3.53 -8.29
CA VAL A 104 5.36 4.66 -7.46
C VAL A 104 4.37 4.17 -6.43
N LEU A 105 4.57 4.52 -5.15
CA LEU A 105 3.55 4.29 -4.14
C LEU A 105 2.28 5.07 -4.50
N THR A 106 1.17 4.34 -4.57
CA THR A 106 -0.13 4.86 -4.98
C THR A 106 -1.19 4.40 -3.99
N VAL A 107 -2.15 5.25 -3.67
CA VAL A 107 -3.34 4.87 -2.90
C VAL A 107 -4.60 5.19 -3.68
N ASP A 108 -5.64 4.37 -3.52
CA ASP A 108 -6.98 4.74 -3.94
C ASP A 108 -7.73 5.51 -2.85
N ARG A 109 -8.95 5.94 -3.17
CA ARG A 109 -9.81 6.70 -2.25
C ARG A 109 -10.17 5.92 -0.98
N GLN A 110 -10.11 4.59 -1.02
CA GLN A 110 -10.36 3.73 0.15
C GLN A 110 -9.12 3.58 1.04
N GLY A 111 -7.99 4.18 0.66
CA GLY A 111 -6.71 4.08 1.38
C GLY A 111 -5.96 2.77 1.10
N ILE A 112 -6.33 2.03 0.04
CA ILE A 112 -5.62 0.81 -0.34
C ILE A 112 -4.33 1.20 -1.04
N ALA A 113 -3.20 0.93 -0.40
CA ALA A 113 -1.87 1.16 -0.93
C ALA A 113 -1.44 0.05 -1.91
N PHE A 114 -0.85 0.44 -3.03
CA PHE A 114 -0.26 -0.44 -4.03
C PHE A 114 0.93 0.26 -4.73
N LEU A 115 1.80 -0.52 -5.36
CA LEU A 115 2.84 0.01 -6.23
C LEU A 115 2.32 0.03 -7.67
N TRP A 116 2.36 1.19 -8.30
CA TRP A 116 2.03 1.32 -9.72
C TRP A 116 3.30 1.18 -10.56
N PRO A 117 3.45 0.10 -11.35
CA PRO A 117 4.56 -0.06 -12.29
C PRO A 117 4.25 0.65 -13.62
N ILE A 118 4.87 1.81 -13.84
CA ILE A 118 4.73 2.61 -15.06
C ILE A 118 5.90 2.29 -15.99
N ARG A 119 5.63 2.00 -17.27
CA ARG A 119 6.70 1.73 -18.25
C ARG A 119 7.51 2.98 -18.52
N LEU A 120 8.83 2.85 -18.43
CA LEU A 120 9.78 3.89 -18.84
C LEU A 120 10.25 3.63 -20.29
N PRO A 121 10.82 4.64 -20.96
CA PRO A 121 11.42 4.44 -22.28
C PRO A 121 12.48 3.34 -22.23
N GLY A 122 12.54 2.52 -23.30
CA GLY A 122 13.59 1.53 -23.45
C GLY A 122 14.96 2.18 -23.77
N PRO A 123 16.02 1.37 -23.96
CA PRO A 123 17.32 1.88 -24.39
C PRO A 123 17.30 2.66 -25.70
N ASP A 124 16.31 2.40 -26.57
CA ASP A 124 16.07 3.14 -27.82
C ASP A 124 15.37 4.50 -27.62
N GLY A 125 15.07 4.87 -26.37
CA GLY A 125 14.41 6.12 -25.99
C GLY A 125 12.92 6.18 -26.36
N LYS A 126 12.34 5.12 -26.95
CA LYS A 126 10.95 5.14 -27.39
C LYS A 126 10.01 4.82 -26.23
N ILE A 127 8.89 5.55 -26.19
CA ILE A 127 7.79 5.33 -25.25
C ILE A 127 6.47 5.46 -25.99
N ASP A 128 5.57 4.49 -25.77
CA ASP A 128 4.22 4.54 -26.33
C ASP A 128 3.32 5.54 -25.59
N ASP A 129 2.21 5.90 -26.23
CA ASP A 129 1.24 6.87 -25.74
C ASP A 129 0.56 6.42 -24.44
N TRP A 130 0.36 5.11 -24.27
CA TRP A 130 -0.14 4.50 -23.03
C TRP A 130 0.78 4.78 -21.85
N SER A 131 2.07 4.60 -22.04
CA SER A 131 3.09 4.74 -21.01
C SER A 131 3.35 6.22 -20.72
N ARG A 132 3.36 7.06 -21.76
CA ARG A 132 3.48 8.52 -21.62
C ARG A 132 2.31 9.11 -20.83
N THR A 133 1.07 8.77 -21.18
CA THR A 133 -0.12 9.27 -20.47
C THR A 133 -0.24 8.70 -19.06
N ALA A 134 0.19 7.46 -18.82
CA ALA A 134 0.28 6.90 -17.47
C ALA A 134 1.30 7.65 -16.60
N LEU A 135 2.46 8.00 -17.15
CA LEU A 135 3.48 8.77 -16.44
C LEU A 135 2.96 10.16 -16.07
N GLU A 136 2.28 10.82 -17.02
CA GLU A 136 1.66 12.13 -16.79
C GLU A 136 0.57 12.07 -15.72
N ALA A 137 -0.32 11.08 -15.80
CA ALA A 137 -1.33 10.84 -14.78
C ALA A 137 -0.69 10.63 -13.40
N SER A 138 0.43 9.90 -13.32
CA SER A 138 1.15 9.70 -12.04
C SER A 138 1.75 10.99 -11.47
N ARG A 139 2.09 11.97 -12.33
CA ARG A 139 2.56 13.30 -11.89
C ARG A 139 1.41 14.15 -11.38
N MET A 140 0.32 14.22 -12.15
CA MET A 140 -0.91 14.89 -11.73
C MET A 140 -1.44 14.32 -10.41
N ALA A 141 -1.36 12.99 -10.25
CA ALA A 141 -1.78 12.27 -9.05
C ALA A 141 -1.03 12.65 -7.77
N GLN A 142 0.08 13.39 -7.86
CA GLN A 142 0.83 13.84 -6.69
C GLN A 142 0.04 14.91 -5.92
N THR A 143 -0.74 15.72 -6.62
CA THR A 143 -1.52 16.84 -6.06
C THR A 143 -3.03 16.66 -6.25
N GLU A 144 -3.47 15.92 -7.26
CA GLU A 144 -4.87 15.78 -7.64
C GLU A 144 -5.34 14.32 -7.56
N TRP A 145 -6.60 14.08 -7.20
CA TRP A 145 -7.16 12.74 -7.36
C TRP A 145 -7.45 12.48 -8.83
N VAL A 146 -6.77 11.51 -9.43
CA VAL A 146 -6.93 11.19 -10.86
C VAL A 146 -7.51 9.80 -11.08
N ARG A 147 -8.29 9.62 -12.14
CA ARG A 147 -8.77 8.31 -12.61
C ARG A 147 -8.41 8.13 -14.06
N LEU A 148 -7.84 6.98 -14.40
CA LEU A 148 -7.42 6.65 -15.75
C LEU A 148 -8.47 5.78 -16.42
N SER A 149 -8.83 6.10 -17.67
CA SER A 149 -9.68 5.25 -18.52
C SER A 149 -8.96 4.96 -19.82
N ALA A 150 -8.93 3.70 -20.24
CA ALA A 150 -8.28 3.34 -21.49
C ALA A 150 -9.11 3.83 -22.69
N ASN A 151 -8.52 4.66 -23.55
CA ASN A 151 -9.13 5.14 -24.77
C ASN A 151 -8.49 4.42 -25.98
N MET A 152 -9.18 3.37 -26.44
CA MET A 152 -8.64 2.50 -27.50
C MET A 152 -8.54 3.19 -28.85
N ALA A 153 -9.39 4.18 -29.13
CA ALA A 153 -9.34 4.96 -30.36
C ALA A 153 -8.13 5.91 -30.37
N LEU A 154 -7.81 6.51 -29.22
CA LEU A 154 -6.66 7.39 -29.06
C LEU A 154 -5.33 6.63 -28.91
N GLY A 155 -5.36 5.39 -28.42
CA GLY A 155 -4.14 4.66 -28.09
C GLY A 155 -3.48 5.16 -26.79
N ALA A 156 -4.25 5.78 -25.89
CA ALA A 156 -3.74 6.41 -24.67
C ALA A 156 -4.77 6.38 -23.52
N TYR A 157 -4.38 6.83 -22.32
CA TYR A 157 -5.33 7.01 -21.22
C TYR A 157 -5.96 8.41 -21.25
N ASP A 158 -7.29 8.45 -21.11
CA ASP A 158 -7.97 9.66 -20.67
C ASP A 158 -7.81 9.80 -19.15
N ILE A 159 -7.50 11.02 -18.70
CA ILE A 159 -7.25 11.33 -17.29
C ILE A 159 -8.39 12.22 -16.80
N ALA A 160 -9.20 11.69 -15.88
CA ALA A 160 -10.21 12.47 -15.18
C ALA A 160 -9.65 12.97 -13.85
N VAL A 161 -9.80 14.25 -13.56
CA VAL A 161 -9.44 14.86 -12.28
C VAL A 161 -10.69 15.01 -11.43
N ALA A 162 -10.62 14.63 -10.16
CA ALA A 162 -11.75 14.79 -9.25
C ALA A 162 -11.95 16.26 -8.86
N THR A 163 -13.18 16.64 -8.57
CA THR A 163 -13.51 17.98 -8.06
C THR A 163 -13.43 18.07 -6.53
N PHE A 164 -13.08 16.98 -5.83
CA PHE A 164 -12.95 16.94 -4.38
C PHE A 164 -11.47 16.97 -3.97
N HIS A 165 -11.19 17.50 -2.78
CA HIS A 165 -9.83 17.79 -2.31
C HIS A 165 -9.48 17.07 -0.99
N ALA A 166 -9.89 15.81 -0.83
CA ALA A 166 -9.52 15.03 0.34
C ALA A 166 -8.02 14.70 0.31
N GLU A 167 -7.33 14.72 1.45
CA GLU A 167 -5.95 14.23 1.50
C GLU A 167 -5.91 12.69 1.55
N PRO A 168 -4.97 12.04 0.83
CA PRO A 168 -4.79 10.60 0.89
C PRO A 168 -4.23 10.14 2.25
N ALA A 169 -4.68 8.97 2.71
CA ALA A 169 -4.10 8.30 3.86
C ALA A 169 -2.94 7.41 3.41
N TRP A 170 -1.70 7.86 3.65
CA TRP A 170 -0.50 7.08 3.33
C TRP A 170 -0.21 6.00 4.39
N PRO A 171 0.34 4.85 4.02
CA PRO A 171 0.82 3.87 5.00
C PRO A 171 1.99 4.47 5.79
N ASN A 172 2.01 4.24 7.11
CA ASN A 172 3.13 4.61 7.97
C ASN A 172 4.26 3.55 7.89
N LEU A 173 4.85 3.41 6.71
CA LEU A 173 5.95 2.50 6.39
C LEU A 173 6.92 3.20 5.44
N SER A 174 8.21 2.93 5.59
CA SER A 174 9.20 3.36 4.60
C SER A 174 8.99 2.69 3.24
N PHE A 175 9.48 3.31 2.17
CA PHE A 175 9.41 2.69 0.85
C PHE A 175 10.16 1.36 0.76
N HIS A 176 11.25 1.19 1.51
CA HIS A 176 11.95 -0.09 1.66
C HIS A 176 11.01 -1.18 2.19
N GLU A 177 10.31 -0.92 3.29
CA GLU A 177 9.37 -1.88 3.88
C GLU A 177 8.23 -2.21 2.93
N ILE A 178 7.73 -1.21 2.20
CA ILE A 178 6.71 -1.38 1.17
C ILE A 178 7.21 -2.31 0.05
N LEU A 179 8.43 -2.12 -0.45
CA LEU A 179 9.04 -2.99 -1.46
C LEU A 179 9.22 -4.43 -0.94
N LYS A 180 9.68 -4.60 0.30
CA LYS A 180 9.79 -5.92 0.96
C LYS A 180 8.45 -6.63 1.06
N ILE A 181 7.36 -5.91 1.34
CA ILE A 181 6.02 -6.48 1.40
C ILE A 181 5.51 -6.82 -0.02
N ALA A 182 5.72 -5.93 -0.99
CA ALA A 182 5.22 -6.08 -2.35
C ALA A 182 5.90 -7.20 -3.14
N PHE A 183 7.22 -7.39 -2.95
CA PHE A 183 8.04 -8.29 -3.75
C PHE A 183 8.65 -9.46 -2.97
N ARG A 184 8.17 -9.76 -1.75
CA ARG A 184 8.75 -10.77 -0.85
C ARG A 184 9.27 -12.02 -1.56
N ASP A 185 8.39 -12.72 -2.28
CA ASP A 185 8.71 -13.96 -3.01
C ASP A 185 8.82 -13.73 -4.53
N ARG A 186 9.00 -12.47 -4.95
CA ARG A 186 8.98 -12.02 -6.35
C ARG A 186 10.23 -11.21 -6.70
N VAL A 187 11.39 -11.75 -6.36
CA VAL A 187 12.70 -11.21 -6.73
C VAL A 187 13.47 -12.26 -7.52
N ILE A 188 13.87 -11.90 -8.75
CA ILE A 188 14.73 -12.70 -9.60
C ILE A 188 16.18 -12.28 -9.32
N SER A 189 16.90 -13.10 -8.57
CA SER A 189 18.30 -12.85 -8.18
C SER A 189 19.30 -13.85 -8.73
N SER A 190 18.86 -14.85 -9.50
CA SER A 190 19.74 -15.80 -10.19
C SER A 190 19.10 -16.32 -11.47
N TRP A 191 19.95 -16.87 -12.36
CA TRP A 191 19.53 -17.51 -13.61
C TRP A 191 18.68 -18.77 -13.43
N ASP A 192 18.84 -19.43 -12.27
CA ASP A 192 18.09 -20.62 -11.88
C ASP A 192 16.70 -20.32 -11.32
N HIS A 193 16.32 -19.04 -11.25
CA HIS A 193 15.01 -18.64 -10.76
C HIS A 193 13.89 -19.34 -11.55
N PRO A 194 12.88 -19.97 -10.90
CA PRO A 194 11.87 -20.79 -11.57
C PRO A 194 11.15 -20.10 -12.73
N VAL A 195 10.87 -18.81 -12.61
CA VAL A 195 10.26 -18.00 -13.69
C VAL A 195 11.13 -17.99 -14.94
N LEU A 196 12.44 -17.81 -14.81
CA LEU A 196 13.34 -17.77 -15.96
C LEU A 196 13.47 -19.17 -16.60
N ARG A 197 13.50 -20.23 -15.77
CA ARG A 197 13.49 -21.63 -16.25
C ARG A 197 12.23 -21.93 -17.07
N ARG A 198 11.06 -21.48 -16.59
CA ARG A 198 9.78 -21.59 -17.31
C ARG A 198 9.81 -20.84 -18.64
N LEU A 199 10.32 -19.61 -18.68
CA LEU A 199 10.42 -18.84 -19.93
C LEU A 199 11.36 -19.48 -20.96
N ARG A 200 12.38 -20.21 -20.50
CA ARG A 200 13.28 -20.99 -21.36
C ARG A 200 12.75 -22.38 -21.72
N GLY A 201 11.59 -22.78 -21.20
CA GLY A 201 10.98 -24.10 -21.47
C GLY A 201 11.66 -25.28 -20.76
N GLU A 202 12.33 -25.04 -19.63
CA GLU A 202 13.04 -26.07 -18.86
C GLU A 202 12.15 -26.80 -17.83
N ILE A 203 10.91 -26.33 -17.62
CA ILE A 203 9.91 -26.87 -16.69
C ILE A 203 8.50 -26.73 -17.27
#